data_AF-A0AAD6SSM1-F1
#
_entry.id   AF-A0AAD6SSM1-F1
#
_cell.length_a   1.000
_cell.length_b   1.000
_cell.length_c   1.000
_cell.angle_alpha   90.00
_cell.angle_beta   90.00
_cell.angle_gamma   90.00
#
_symmetry.space_group_name_H-M   'P 1'
#
loop_
_entity.id
_entity.type
_entity.pdbx_description
1 polymer ?
#
loop_
_entity_poly.entity_id
_entity_poly.type
_entity_poly.pdbx_seq_one_letter_code
_entity_poly.pdbx_strand_id
1 'polypeptide(L)'
;MYYPTTTPSSPAISTPDNDCLNRTHWLFGAKFVEPHAIGFGESGQKHLLFTFSDLAVRLEGHFILRYRFFDIFSNPAGSASSRILAECHGQPFKMYSSKDAPSLKESTMLTKRLGNYGVPVKIRKRRRSPRKKKNLANREDDEHTNFTSSSP
;
A
#
# COMPACT_ATOMS: atom_id res chain seq x y z
N MET A 1 -40.71 39.60 40.17
CA MET A 1 -39.42 39.04 40.60
C MET A 1 -39.04 37.91 39.64
N TYR A 2 -38.29 38.22 38.58
CA TYR A 2 -37.74 37.21 37.66
C TYR A 2 -36.26 37.04 37.99
N TYR A 3 -35.83 35.83 38.34
CA TYR A 3 -34.41 35.49 38.44
C TYR A 3 -33.92 35.04 37.07
N PRO A 4 -32.80 35.58 36.54
CA PRO A 4 -32.19 35.02 35.35
C PRO A 4 -31.46 33.72 35.70
N THR A 5 -31.90 32.61 35.10
CA THR A 5 -31.24 31.31 35.18
C THR A 5 -29.91 31.39 34.43
N THR A 6 -28.81 31.57 35.17
CA THR A 6 -27.48 31.49 34.58
C THR A 6 -27.12 30.02 34.43
N THR A 7 -27.31 29.48 33.24
CA THR A 7 -26.78 28.16 32.88
C THR A 7 -25.25 28.19 32.97
N PRO A 8 -24.61 27.32 33.77
CA PRO A 8 -23.17 27.25 33.82
C PRO A 8 -22.64 26.71 32.47
N SER A 9 -21.86 27.54 31.77
CA SER A 9 -21.10 27.13 30.60
C SER A 9 -20.12 26.02 31.02
N SER A 10 -20.37 24.81 30.52
CA SER A 10 -19.47 23.68 30.68
C SER A 10 -18.08 24.07 30.15
N PRO A 11 -16.97 23.82 30.89
CA PRO A 11 -15.64 24.12 30.38
C PRO A 11 -15.42 23.28 29.12
N ALA A 12 -15.14 23.95 28.00
CA ALA A 12 -14.66 23.31 26.80
C ALA A 12 -13.38 22.55 27.17
N ILE A 13 -13.48 21.23 27.28
CA ILE A 13 -12.33 20.35 27.36
C ILE A 13 -11.61 20.55 26.03
N SER A 14 -10.56 21.38 26.04
CA SER A 14 -9.62 21.48 24.94
C SER A 14 -9.04 20.10 24.73
N THR A 15 -9.50 19.40 23.68
CA THR A 15 -8.84 18.19 23.20
C THR A 15 -7.35 18.51 23.06
N PRO A 16 -6.44 17.69 23.62
CA PRO A 16 -5.02 17.97 23.55
C PRO A 16 -4.61 18.19 22.09
N ASP A 17 -3.78 19.20 21.84
CA ASP A 17 -3.22 19.57 20.54
C ASP A 17 -2.52 18.36 19.89
N ASN A 18 -3.30 17.54 19.17
CA ASN A 18 -2.78 16.41 18.40
C ASN A 18 -1.83 16.87 17.26
N ASP A 19 -1.75 18.18 16.99
CA ASP A 19 -0.89 18.75 15.97
C ASP A 19 0.59 18.77 16.34
N CYS A 20 0.97 18.69 17.63
CA CYS A 20 2.39 18.61 18.02
C CYS A 20 3.08 17.32 17.53
N LEU A 21 2.30 16.25 17.28
CA LEU A 21 2.77 14.99 16.70
C LEU A 21 2.76 15.01 15.17
N ASN A 22 2.33 16.11 14.55
CA ASN A 22 2.29 16.22 13.10
C ASN A 22 3.71 16.27 12.53
N ARG A 23 4.14 15.15 11.93
CA ARG A 23 5.43 15.00 11.25
C ARG A 23 5.30 15.02 9.73
N THR A 24 4.22 15.58 9.17
CA THR A 24 4.01 15.63 7.71
C THR A 24 5.15 16.33 6.96
N HIS A 25 5.91 17.22 7.60
CA HIS A 25 7.12 17.82 7.01
C HIS A 25 8.24 16.80 6.71
N TRP A 26 8.24 15.63 7.33
CA TRP A 26 9.14 14.52 7.02
C TRP A 26 8.63 13.58 5.93
N LEU A 27 7.41 13.80 5.43
CA LEU A 27 6.79 13.04 4.34
C LEU A 27 7.03 13.73 2.99
N PHE A 28 7.53 12.95 2.04
CA PHE A 28 7.91 13.36 0.69
C PHE A 28 7.16 12.55 -0.37
N GLY A 29 7.12 13.10 -1.58
CA GLY A 29 6.36 12.55 -2.70
C GLY A 29 4.93 13.11 -2.76
N ALA A 30 4.03 12.36 -3.39
CA ALA A 30 2.64 12.72 -3.61
C ALA A 30 1.80 12.57 -2.34
N LYS A 31 1.59 13.69 -1.63
CA LYS A 31 0.76 13.78 -0.41
C LYS A 31 -0.73 13.95 -0.67
N PHE A 32 -1.09 14.30 -1.89
CA PHE A 32 -2.46 14.42 -2.37
C PHE A 32 -2.63 13.54 -3.60
N VAL A 33 -3.76 12.85 -3.68
CA VAL A 33 -4.08 11.97 -4.80
C VAL A 33 -5.55 12.12 -5.15
N GLU A 34 -5.84 12.06 -6.44
CA GLU A 34 -7.22 12.01 -6.92
C GLU A 34 -7.77 10.58 -6.84
N PRO A 35 -9.08 10.43 -6.63
CA PRO A 35 -9.71 9.11 -6.61
C PRO A 35 -9.72 8.47 -8.00
N HIS A 36 -9.44 7.17 -8.03
CA HIS A 36 -9.67 6.34 -9.21
C HIS A 36 -10.97 5.57 -9.04
N ALA A 37 -11.93 5.78 -9.94
CA ALA A 37 -13.18 5.03 -9.95
C ALA A 37 -12.95 3.65 -10.59
N ILE A 38 -13.15 2.58 -9.82
CA ILE A 38 -12.92 1.20 -10.26
C ILE A 38 -14.15 0.34 -9.94
N GLY A 39 -14.53 -0.52 -10.89
CA GLY A 39 -15.58 -1.52 -10.68
C GLY A 39 -14.99 -2.81 -10.14
N PHE A 40 -15.44 -3.29 -8.98
CA PHE A 40 -15.03 -4.59 -8.44
C PHE A 40 -16.15 -5.62 -8.57
N GLY A 41 -15.79 -6.84 -8.99
CA GLY A 41 -16.70 -7.98 -9.02
C GLY A 41 -17.77 -7.90 -10.11
N GLU A 42 -18.65 -8.90 -10.10
CA GLU A 42 -19.76 -9.04 -11.06
C GLU A 42 -20.96 -8.14 -10.73
N SER A 43 -20.99 -7.56 -9.52
CA SER A 43 -22.08 -6.69 -9.05
C SER A 43 -22.09 -5.30 -9.68
N GLY A 44 -21.06 -4.93 -10.44
CA GLY A 44 -20.96 -3.64 -11.13
C GLY A 44 -20.81 -2.42 -10.21
N GLN A 45 -20.64 -2.63 -8.89
CA GLN A 45 -20.46 -1.52 -7.96
C GLN A 45 -19.12 -0.80 -8.21
N LYS A 46 -19.20 0.52 -8.36
CA LYS A 46 -18.04 1.39 -8.52
C LYS A 46 -17.55 1.84 -7.15
N HIS A 47 -16.24 1.79 -6.97
CA HIS A 47 -15.53 2.21 -5.78
C HIS A 47 -14.58 3.34 -6.14
N LEU A 48 -14.45 4.33 -5.26
CA LEU A 48 -13.41 5.35 -5.37
C LEU A 48 -12.20 4.89 -4.58
N LEU A 49 -11.05 4.82 -5.24
CA LEU A 49 -9.81 4.38 -4.63
C LEU A 49 -8.77 5.50 -4.62
N PHE A 50 -8.22 5.78 -3.45
CA PHE A 50 -7.12 6.74 -3.26
C PHE A 50 -5.82 5.97 -3.07
N THR A 51 -4.95 6.02 -4.08
CA THR A 51 -3.72 5.20 -4.09
C THR A 51 -2.49 6.09 -3.94
N PHE A 52 -1.78 5.94 -2.82
CA PHE A 52 -0.54 6.65 -2.55
C PHE A 52 0.69 5.80 -2.93
N SER A 53 1.04 5.78 -4.22
CA SER A 53 2.15 4.97 -4.75
C SER A 53 3.52 5.67 -4.69
N ASP A 54 3.53 6.94 -4.32
CA ASP A 54 4.73 7.77 -4.22
C ASP A 54 4.80 8.50 -2.88
N LEU A 55 4.97 7.73 -1.81
CA LEU A 55 5.24 8.26 -0.47
C LEU A 55 6.58 7.75 0.05
N ALA A 56 7.35 8.65 0.64
CA ALA A 56 8.58 8.33 1.35
C ALA A 56 8.70 9.17 2.62
N VAL A 57 9.28 8.59 3.67
CA VAL A 57 9.58 9.29 4.93
C VAL A 57 11.10 9.37 5.05
N ARG A 58 11.64 10.56 5.37
CA ARG A 58 13.10 10.73 5.54
C ARG A 58 13.59 10.46 6.95
N LEU A 59 12.68 10.46 7.92
CA LEU A 59 12.99 10.22 9.31
C LEU A 59 12.86 8.73 9.65
N GLU A 60 13.85 8.18 10.34
CA GLU A 60 13.79 6.84 10.91
C GLU A 60 12.85 6.82 12.13
N GLY A 61 12.16 5.70 12.37
CA GLY A 61 11.25 5.58 13.51
C GLY A 61 9.96 4.81 13.19
N HIS A 62 8.96 4.97 14.06
CA HIS A 62 7.64 4.37 13.89
C HIS A 62 6.61 5.45 13.63
N PHE A 63 5.81 5.26 12.60
CA PHE A 63 4.86 6.26 12.13
C PHE A 63 3.51 5.63 11.85
N ILE A 64 2.47 6.45 11.87
CA ILE A 64 1.14 6.14 11.38
C ILE A 64 0.79 7.19 10.33
N LEU A 65 0.23 6.75 9.20
CA LEU A 65 -0.33 7.68 8.21
C LEU A 65 -1.75 8.05 8.62
N ARG A 66 -2.02 9.36 8.68
CA ARG A 66 -3.36 9.93 8.80
C ARG A 66 -3.86 10.31 7.41
N TYR A 67 -4.94 9.70 6.96
CA TYR A 67 -5.57 9.98 5.68
C TYR A 67 -6.78 10.88 5.88
N ARG A 68 -6.90 11.91 5.04
CA ARG A 68 -8.00 12.86 5.08
C ARG A 68 -8.63 12.97 3.69
N PHE A 69 -9.95 12.93 3.66
CA PHE A 69 -10.75 13.10 2.46
C PHE A 69 -11.39 14.48 2.46
N PHE A 70 -11.32 15.16 1.32
CA PHE A 70 -11.83 16.50 1.11
C PHE A 70 -12.63 16.52 -0.18
N ASP A 71 -13.73 17.28 -0.18
CA ASP A 71 -14.38 17.71 -1.40
C ASP A 71 -14.03 19.18 -1.65
N ILE A 72 -13.16 19.40 -2.63
CA ILE A 72 -12.64 20.72 -2.98
C ILE A 72 -13.65 21.60 -3.73
N PHE A 73 -14.75 21.02 -4.23
CA PHE A 73 -15.79 21.73 -4.98
C PHE A 73 -16.98 22.10 -4.10
N SER A 74 -17.19 21.40 -2.98
CA SER A 74 -18.28 21.64 -2.03
C SER A 74 -18.20 22.94 -1.21
N ASN A 75 -17.18 23.76 -1.43
CA ASN A 75 -16.93 24.89 -0.55
C ASN A 75 -17.91 26.04 -0.84
N PRO A 76 -18.74 26.48 0.12
CA PRO A 76 -19.63 27.61 -0.10
C PRO A 76 -18.80 28.87 -0.39
N ALA A 77 -19.25 29.68 -1.35
CA ALA A 77 -18.59 30.92 -1.75
C ALA A 77 -18.29 31.78 -0.50
N GLY A 78 -17.01 32.01 -0.22
CA GLY A 78 -16.53 32.81 0.92
C GLY A 78 -15.95 32.04 2.11
N SER A 79 -16.01 30.70 2.14
CA SER A 79 -15.29 29.89 3.13
C SER A 79 -13.88 29.57 2.64
N ALA A 80 -12.84 29.96 3.36
CA ALA A 80 -11.44 29.74 2.95
C ALA A 80 -10.93 28.30 3.20
N SER A 81 -11.73 27.43 3.83
CA SER A 81 -11.28 26.09 4.24
C SER A 81 -12.14 25.01 3.62
N SER A 82 -11.55 24.20 2.73
CA SER A 82 -12.13 22.92 2.32
C SER A 82 -12.41 22.08 3.57
N ARG A 83 -13.68 21.68 3.78
CA ARG A 83 -14.05 20.86 4.94
C ARG A 83 -13.50 19.44 4.76
N ILE A 84 -12.92 18.90 5.82
CA ILE A 84 -12.56 17.48 5.87
C ILE A 84 -13.86 16.70 6.00
N LEU A 85 -14.14 15.84 5.03
CA LEU A 85 -15.35 15.03 5.01
C LEU A 85 -15.18 13.73 5.80
N ALA A 86 -13.97 13.16 5.78
CA ALA A 86 -13.63 11.98 6.54
C ALA A 86 -12.14 11.94 6.88
N GLU A 87 -11.81 11.26 7.98
CA GLU A 87 -10.44 11.01 8.41
C GLU A 87 -10.30 9.56 8.87
N CYS A 88 -9.17 8.92 8.56
CA CYS A 88 -8.83 7.61 9.11
C CYS A 88 -7.33 7.47 9.35
N HIS A 89 -6.97 6.52 10.20
CA HIS A 89 -5.58 6.24 10.57
C HIS A 89 -5.17 4.86 10.05
N GLY A 90 -3.99 4.80 9.45
CA GLY A 90 -3.38 3.55 9.00
C GLY A 90 -2.83 2.72 10.16
N GLN A 91 -2.24 1.59 9.81
CA GLN A 91 -1.48 0.78 10.76
C GLN A 91 -0.07 1.37 10.99
N PRO A 92 0.51 1.19 12.19
CA PRO A 92 1.90 1.59 12.45
C PRO A 92 2.87 0.90 11.49
N PHE A 93 3.86 1.64 10.99
CA PHE A 93 4.95 1.10 10.17
C PHE A 93 6.30 1.66 10.62
N LYS A 94 7.36 0.89 10.37
CA LYS A 94 8.73 1.24 10.75
C LYS A 94 9.51 1.73 9.53
N MET A 95 10.17 2.88 9.71
CA MET A 95 11.22 3.39 8.84
C MET A 95 12.57 2.95 9.38
N TYR A 96 13.30 2.22 8.54
CA TYR A 96 14.59 1.65 8.87
C TYR A 96 15.72 2.55 8.36
N SER A 97 16.87 2.46 9.02
CA SER A 97 18.11 2.95 8.45
C SER A 97 18.49 2.18 7.19
N SER A 98 19.34 2.78 6.35
CA SER A 98 19.77 2.17 5.09
C SER A 98 20.44 0.80 5.26
N LYS A 99 20.99 0.51 6.45
CA LYS A 99 21.66 -0.76 6.78
C LYS A 99 20.70 -1.85 7.24
N ASP A 100 19.64 -1.47 7.97
CA ASP A 100 18.74 -2.42 8.65
C ASP A 100 17.44 -2.66 7.86
N ALA A 101 17.30 -2.03 6.70
CA ALA A 101 16.10 -2.10 5.88
C ALA A 101 15.90 -3.54 5.36
N PRO A 102 14.71 -4.14 5.59
CA PRO A 102 14.42 -5.46 5.07
C PRO A 102 14.34 -5.45 3.56
N SER A 103 14.67 -6.59 2.94
CA SER A 103 14.45 -6.81 1.52
C SER A 103 12.98 -6.58 1.17
N LEU A 104 12.77 -5.85 0.08
CA LEU A 104 11.43 -5.48 -0.39
C LEU A 104 10.67 -6.73 -0.86
N LYS A 105 9.48 -6.94 -0.29
CA LYS A 105 8.57 -8.03 -0.68
C LYS A 105 7.98 -7.78 -2.07
N GLU A 106 7.49 -8.85 -2.70
CA GLU A 106 6.72 -8.73 -3.93
C GLU A 106 5.41 -7.96 -3.69
N SER A 107 4.87 -7.37 -4.74
CA SER A 107 3.58 -6.67 -4.65
C SER A 107 2.47 -7.61 -4.21
N THR A 108 1.58 -7.09 -3.35
CA THR A 108 0.42 -7.84 -2.86
C THR A 108 -0.56 -8.14 -4.01
N MET A 109 -1.47 -9.09 -3.79
CA MET A 109 -2.52 -9.40 -4.77
C MET A 109 -3.36 -8.16 -5.11
N LEU A 110 -3.68 -7.34 -4.10
CA LEU A 110 -4.42 -6.09 -4.29
C LEU A 110 -3.65 -5.15 -5.21
N THR A 111 -2.39 -4.85 -4.93
CA THR A 111 -1.58 -3.95 -5.77
C THR A 111 -1.48 -4.48 -7.21
N LYS A 112 -1.27 -5.79 -7.40
CA LYS A 112 -1.23 -6.41 -8.74
C LYS A 112 -2.55 -6.23 -9.49
N ARG A 113 -3.70 -6.44 -8.84
CA ARG A 113 -5.02 -6.22 -9.44
C ARG A 113 -5.24 -4.75 -9.79
N LEU A 114 -4.87 -3.82 -8.91
CA LEU A 114 -4.98 -2.38 -9.18
C LEU A 114 -4.20 -1.96 -10.42
N GLY A 115 -2.99 -2.50 -10.61
CA GLY A 115 -2.21 -2.27 -11.83
C GLY A 115 -2.93 -2.77 -13.09
N ASN A 116 -3.66 -3.89 -13.01
CA ASN A 116 -4.45 -4.39 -14.14
C ASN A 116 -5.67 -3.50 -14.46
N TYR A 117 -6.19 -2.78 -13.46
CA TYR A 117 -7.27 -1.79 -13.63
C TYR A 117 -6.77 -0.40 -14.05
N GLY A 118 -5.48 -0.26 -14.38
CA GLY A 118 -4.89 1.01 -14.85
C GLY A 118 -4.56 2.01 -13.75
N VAL A 119 -4.65 1.63 -12.47
CA VAL A 119 -4.25 2.49 -11.36
C VAL A 119 -2.71 2.60 -11.33
N PRO A 120 -2.11 3.80 -11.19
CA PRO A 120 -0.66 3.98 -11.24
C PRO A 120 0.02 3.43 -9.97
N VAL A 121 0.43 2.17 -10.02
CA VAL A 121 1.12 1.46 -8.94
C VAL A 121 2.45 0.85 -9.37
N LYS A 122 3.45 0.88 -8.49
CA LYS A 122 4.76 0.25 -8.70
C LYS A 122 4.67 -1.26 -8.43
N ILE A 123 4.66 -2.09 -9.49
CA ILE A 123 4.58 -3.57 -9.38
C ILE A 123 5.97 -4.21 -9.29
N ARG A 124 6.22 -4.98 -8.23
CA ARG A 124 7.42 -5.79 -8.03
C ARG A 124 7.09 -7.28 -8.17
N LYS A 125 7.75 -7.97 -9.10
CA LYS A 125 7.59 -9.42 -9.34
C LYS A 125 8.76 -10.19 -8.70
N ARG A 126 8.48 -11.35 -8.09
CA ARG A 126 9.52 -12.26 -7.59
C ARG A 126 10.35 -12.79 -8.77
N ARG A 127 11.70 -12.73 -8.68
CA ARG A 127 12.57 -13.36 -9.69
C ARG A 127 12.26 -14.86 -9.72
N ARG A 128 11.85 -15.37 -10.88
CA ARG A 128 11.72 -16.82 -11.10
C ARG A 128 13.14 -17.40 -11.13
N SER A 129 13.41 -18.44 -10.35
CA SER A 129 14.64 -19.21 -10.52
C SER A 129 14.65 -19.80 -11.94
N PRO A 130 15.80 -19.80 -12.65
CA PRO A 130 15.89 -20.48 -13.93
C PRO A 130 15.58 -21.96 -13.72
N ARG A 131 14.61 -22.50 -14.46
CA ARG A 131 14.43 -23.96 -14.56
C ARG A 131 15.72 -24.54 -15.13
N LYS A 132 16.47 -25.33 -14.35
CA LYS A 132 17.57 -26.16 -14.84
C LYS A 132 17.00 -27.03 -15.97
N LYS A 133 17.37 -26.74 -17.23
CA LYS A 133 17.17 -27.68 -18.33
C LYS A 133 18.01 -28.92 -17.99
N LYS A 134 17.37 -30.04 -17.62
CA LYS A 134 18.05 -31.34 -17.64
C LYS A 134 18.37 -31.62 -19.10
N ASN A 135 19.65 -31.52 -19.47
CA ASN A 135 20.16 -32.08 -20.71
C ASN A 135 20.00 -33.61 -20.59
N LEU A 136 19.02 -34.17 -21.28
CA LEU A 136 18.99 -35.58 -21.66
C LEU A 136 19.70 -35.64 -23.02
N ALA A 137 21.01 -35.91 -22.99
CA ALA A 137 21.77 -36.22 -24.19
C ALA A 137 22.91 -37.19 -23.85
N ASN A 138 22.92 -38.32 -24.56
CA ASN A 138 24.02 -39.26 -24.82
C ASN A 138 24.22 -40.36 -23.75
N ARG A 139 24.35 -41.66 -24.08
CA ARG A 139 24.84 -42.31 -25.31
C ARG A 139 24.13 -43.65 -25.56
N GLU A 140 23.77 -43.87 -26.82
CA GLU A 140 23.70 -45.19 -27.45
C GLU A 140 25.14 -45.55 -27.84
N ASP A 141 25.64 -46.71 -27.42
CA ASP A 141 26.85 -47.35 -27.96
C ASP A 141 26.49 -48.82 -28.22
N ASP A 142 26.67 -49.21 -29.48
CA ASP A 142 26.36 -50.51 -30.10
C ASP A 142 27.30 -51.66 -29.69
N GLU A 143 26.78 -52.88 -29.85
CA GLU A 143 27.43 -54.18 -30.12
C GLU A 143 28.62 -54.70 -29.28
N HIS A 144 28.42 -55.91 -28.71
CA HIS A 144 29.13 -57.11 -29.17
C HIS A 144 28.41 -58.39 -28.73
N THR A 145 27.84 -59.11 -29.69
CA THR A 145 27.47 -60.52 -29.56
C THR A 145 28.65 -61.39 -29.99
N ASN A 146 29.07 -62.33 -29.14
CA ASN A 146 29.11 -63.77 -29.44
C ASN A 146 30.05 -64.57 -28.51
N PHE A 147 29.68 -65.86 -28.42
CA PHE A 147 30.46 -67.04 -27.98
C PHE A 147 30.64 -67.22 -26.45
N THR A 148 30.44 -68.39 -25.84
CA THR A 148 30.21 -69.76 -26.33
C THR A 148 29.72 -70.63 -25.16
N SER A 149 28.96 -71.67 -25.51
CA SER A 149 28.65 -72.93 -24.82
C SER A 149 29.41 -73.32 -23.55
N SER A 150 28.68 -73.89 -22.58
CA SER A 150 28.88 -75.28 -22.13
C SER A 150 27.74 -75.75 -21.22
N SER A 151 27.03 -76.80 -21.66
CA SER A 151 26.23 -77.69 -20.80
C SER A 151 27.13 -78.44 -19.79
N PRO A 152 26.54 -79.03 -18.75
CA PRO A 152 26.18 -80.45 -18.82
C PRO A 152 24.67 -80.72 -18.78
#